data_AF-A0A131YHG1-F1
#
_entry.id   AF-A0A131YHG1-F1
#
_cell.length_a   1.000
_cell.length_b   1.000
_cell.length_c   1.000
_cell.angle_alpha   90.00
_cell.angle_beta   90.00
_cell.angle_gamma   90.00
#
_symmetry.space_group_name_H-M   'P 1'
#
loop_
_entity.id
_entity.type
_entity.pdbx_description
1 polymer ?
#
loop_
_entity_poly.entity_id
_entity_poly.type
_entity_poly.pdbx_seq_one_letter_code
_entity_poly.pdbx_strand_id
1 'polypeptide(L)'
;MKTALRNCYVLLYAVLMAVLHFGHCGNTGSSHTEHEEDISEFYSKYDKIETVYSTIPSEACKVDYVNKTTSTRTEFLRKFWWAAKRLQLEGTFLTGSSRHRDIPLSSMDVHEINAPSTSKYHSYERLFYTFDKKRCGVFFVSHQKNRGGNNYELRIKDRGSQHTGCFEKFKWYLCKSGVREYGYCIKTSWKTTKIDCKGIR
;
A
#
# COMPACT_ATOMS: atom_id res chain seq x y z
N MET A 1 44.95 45.89 -43.87
CA MET A 1 44.92 44.43 -43.67
C MET A 1 44.83 44.11 -42.18
N LYS A 2 43.67 43.64 -41.69
CA LYS A 2 43.47 42.82 -40.47
C LYS A 2 41.96 42.81 -40.11
N THR A 3 41.19 42.00 -40.83
CA THR A 3 39.79 41.69 -40.50
C THR A 3 39.54 40.23 -40.81
N ALA A 4 40.09 39.34 -39.99
CA ALA A 4 39.86 37.90 -40.12
C ALA A 4 40.24 37.16 -38.83
N LEU A 5 39.66 37.51 -37.67
CA LEU A 5 39.89 36.77 -36.43
C LEU A 5 38.74 37.00 -35.43
N ARG A 6 37.48 36.92 -35.89
CA ARG A 6 36.32 37.06 -35.00
C ARG A 6 35.12 36.17 -35.34
N ASN A 7 35.32 35.09 -36.10
CA ASN A 7 34.23 34.19 -36.52
C ASN A 7 34.38 32.71 -36.09
N CYS A 8 35.38 32.34 -35.29
CA CYS A 8 35.53 30.94 -34.84
C CYS A 8 34.84 30.60 -33.50
N TYR A 9 34.43 31.59 -32.69
CA TYR A 9 33.84 31.31 -31.37
C TYR A 9 32.32 31.13 -31.38
N VAL A 10 31.62 31.66 -32.40
CA VAL A 10 30.15 31.57 -32.47
C VAL A 10 29.68 30.20 -32.94
N LEU A 11 30.46 29.53 -33.79
CA LEU A 11 30.14 28.18 -34.29
C LEU A 11 30.34 27.08 -33.24
N LEU A 12 31.25 27.26 -32.28
CA LEU A 12 31.49 26.26 -31.23
C LEU A 12 30.35 26.21 -30.19
N TYR A 13 29.74 27.35 -29.89
CA TYR A 13 28.60 27.43 -28.94
C TYR A 13 27.30 26.86 -29.52
N ALA A 14 27.05 27.04 -30.82
CA ALA A 14 25.86 26.50 -31.47
C ALA A 14 25.86 24.95 -31.50
N VAL A 15 27.04 24.33 -31.67
CA VAL A 15 27.19 22.87 -31.63
C VAL A 15 27.01 22.34 -30.19
N LEU A 16 27.51 23.04 -29.17
CA LEU A 16 27.32 22.63 -27.78
C LEU A 16 25.84 22.67 -27.34
N MET A 17 25.09 23.68 -27.78
CA MET A 17 23.65 23.79 -27.48
C MET A 17 22.80 22.79 -28.27
N ALA A 18 23.22 22.42 -29.49
CA ALA A 18 22.56 21.35 -30.23
C ALA A 18 22.78 19.98 -29.54
N VAL A 19 23.99 19.67 -29.06
CA VAL A 19 24.26 18.42 -28.33
C VAL A 19 23.50 18.35 -26.99
N LEU A 20 23.29 19.48 -26.32
CA LEU A 20 22.45 19.55 -25.11
C LEU A 20 20.94 19.44 -25.38
N HIS A 21 20.47 19.61 -26.62
CA HIS A 21 19.06 19.46 -26.99
C HIS A 21 18.74 18.13 -27.67
N PHE A 22 19.72 17.47 -28.29
CA PHE A 22 19.54 16.13 -28.88
C PHE A 22 19.96 14.97 -27.95
N GLY A 23 20.52 15.26 -26.77
CA GLY A 23 20.92 14.26 -25.77
C GLY A 23 19.81 13.73 -24.84
N HIS A 24 18.54 14.09 -25.04
CA HIS A 24 17.41 13.64 -24.20
C HIS A 24 16.40 12.72 -24.91
N CYS A 25 16.76 12.14 -26.06
CA CYS A 25 16.01 11.03 -26.65
C CYS A 25 16.55 9.69 -26.13
N GLY A 26 16.30 9.39 -24.85
CA GLY A 26 16.88 8.20 -24.22
C GLY A 26 16.40 7.91 -22.82
N ASN A 27 15.16 8.26 -22.49
CA ASN A 27 14.40 7.51 -21.51
C ASN A 27 12.95 7.69 -21.92
N THR A 28 12.39 6.65 -22.53
CA THR A 28 10.98 6.33 -22.33
C THR A 28 10.75 6.43 -20.83
N GLY A 29 10.23 7.58 -20.38
CA GLY A 29 9.56 7.66 -19.11
C GLY A 29 8.50 6.59 -19.21
N SER A 30 8.80 5.41 -18.67
CA SER A 30 7.79 4.45 -18.29
C SER A 30 6.86 5.29 -17.45
N SER A 31 5.72 5.64 -18.04
CA SER A 31 4.53 5.92 -17.27
C SER A 31 4.31 4.61 -16.50
N HIS A 32 4.98 4.49 -15.35
CA HIS A 32 4.62 3.59 -14.30
C HIS A 32 3.23 4.07 -13.87
N THR A 33 2.23 3.72 -14.68
CA THR A 33 0.89 3.47 -14.19
C THR A 33 1.11 2.35 -13.19
N GLU A 34 1.36 2.75 -11.95
CA GLU A 34 1.45 1.85 -10.80
C GLU A 34 0.15 1.05 -10.87
N HIS A 35 0.27 -0.23 -11.26
CA HIS A 35 -0.88 -1.09 -11.42
C HIS A 35 -1.56 -1.15 -10.06
N GLU A 36 -2.69 -0.46 -9.92
CA GLU A 36 -3.41 -0.44 -8.66
C GLU A 36 -3.96 -1.85 -8.43
N GLU A 37 -3.70 -2.40 -7.25
CA GLU A 37 -4.21 -3.71 -6.87
C GLU A 37 -5.72 -3.63 -6.63
N ASP A 38 -6.47 -4.64 -7.07
CA ASP A 38 -7.89 -4.74 -6.77
C ASP A 38 -8.11 -5.41 -5.39
N ILE A 39 -8.57 -4.62 -4.42
CA ILE A 39 -8.86 -5.07 -3.07
C ILE A 39 -10.03 -6.05 -3.04
N SER A 40 -11.00 -5.95 -3.96
CA SER A 40 -12.14 -6.85 -4.00
C SER A 40 -11.70 -8.27 -4.33
N GLU A 41 -10.66 -8.42 -5.17
CA GLU A 41 -10.07 -9.72 -5.51
C GLU A 41 -9.19 -10.28 -4.37
N PHE A 42 -8.79 -9.46 -3.40
CA PHE A 42 -8.11 -9.93 -2.21
C PHE A 42 -9.07 -10.59 -1.21
N TYR A 43 -10.36 -10.25 -1.20
CA TYR A 43 -11.32 -10.87 -0.29
C TYR A 43 -12.11 -11.98 -0.99
N SER A 44 -12.20 -13.14 -0.38
CA SER A 44 -13.08 -14.22 -0.83
C SER A 44 -13.87 -14.80 0.33
N LYS A 45 -15.08 -15.29 0.03
CA LYS A 45 -15.94 -15.91 1.03
C LYS A 45 -15.21 -17.05 1.74
N TYR A 46 -15.30 -17.08 3.06
CA TYR A 46 -14.63 -18.05 3.95
C TYR A 46 -13.11 -17.87 4.08
N ASP A 47 -12.52 -16.82 3.51
CA ASP A 47 -11.12 -16.51 3.77
C ASP A 47 -10.88 -16.24 5.26
N LYS A 48 -9.74 -16.73 5.73
CA LYS A 48 -9.14 -16.34 7.00
C LYS A 48 -7.92 -15.49 6.71
N ILE A 49 -7.99 -14.20 7.02
CA ILE A 49 -6.92 -13.24 6.75
C ILE A 49 -6.30 -12.82 8.07
N GLU A 50 -4.99 -12.99 8.21
CA GLU A 50 -4.25 -12.67 9.42
C GLU A 50 -3.33 -11.47 9.21
N THR A 51 -3.44 -10.46 10.07
CA THR A 51 -2.47 -9.36 10.11
C THR A 51 -1.25 -9.80 10.92
N VAL A 52 -0.15 -10.07 10.22
CA VAL A 52 1.10 -10.57 10.84
C VAL A 52 2.08 -9.46 11.18
N TYR A 53 2.05 -8.34 10.44
CA TYR A 53 2.82 -7.14 10.73
C TYR A 53 1.91 -5.91 10.68
N SER A 54 2.11 -4.97 11.58
CA SER A 54 1.40 -3.69 11.59
C SER A 54 2.28 -2.58 12.17
N THR A 55 2.08 -1.35 11.74
CA THR A 55 2.66 -0.17 12.38
C THR A 55 1.75 0.40 13.48
N ILE A 56 0.50 -0.06 13.56
CA ILE A 56 -0.46 0.40 14.55
C ILE A 56 -0.29 -0.49 15.79
N PRO A 57 0.07 0.08 16.95
CA PRO A 57 0.13 -0.67 18.20
C PRO A 57 -1.21 -1.35 18.47
N SER A 58 -1.17 -2.58 19.00
CA SER A 58 -2.36 -3.40 19.35
C SER A 58 -3.22 -3.92 18.20
N GLU A 59 -2.94 -3.55 16.94
CA GLU A 59 -3.73 -4.01 15.80
C GLU A 59 -3.12 -5.16 15.00
N ALA A 60 -1.84 -5.48 15.17
CA ALA A 60 -1.43 -6.79 14.68
C ALA A 60 -2.05 -7.89 15.53
N CYS A 61 -2.04 -9.09 14.97
CA CYS A 61 -2.65 -10.26 15.59
C CYS A 61 -4.16 -10.09 15.66
N LYS A 62 -4.69 -9.37 14.67
CA LYS A 62 -6.09 -9.47 14.29
C LYS A 62 -6.24 -10.51 13.19
N VAL A 63 -7.35 -11.21 13.24
CA VAL A 63 -7.76 -12.18 12.23
C VAL A 63 -9.14 -11.78 11.74
N ASP A 64 -9.26 -11.61 10.43
CA ASP A 64 -10.50 -11.35 9.74
C ASP A 64 -11.02 -12.66 9.15
N TYR A 65 -12.23 -13.05 9.56
CA TYR A 65 -12.95 -14.19 9.00
C TYR A 65 -14.01 -13.65 8.05
N VAL A 66 -13.84 -13.86 6.75
CA VAL A 66 -14.72 -13.32 5.72
C VAL A 66 -15.99 -14.15 5.63
N ASN A 67 -17.13 -13.52 5.92
CA ASN A 67 -18.44 -14.17 5.92
C ASN A 67 -19.08 -14.12 4.53
N LYS A 68 -18.94 -12.97 3.85
CA LYS A 68 -19.59 -12.69 2.57
C LYS A 68 -18.78 -11.65 1.79
N THR A 69 -18.71 -11.83 0.48
CA THR A 69 -18.09 -10.86 -0.43
C THR A 69 -18.94 -10.76 -1.68
N THR A 70 -19.16 -9.55 -2.16
CA THR A 70 -19.80 -9.22 -3.45
C THR A 70 -18.85 -8.33 -4.25
N SER A 71 -19.25 -7.93 -5.46
CA SER A 71 -18.46 -7.00 -6.29
C SER A 71 -18.27 -5.60 -5.66
N THR A 72 -19.05 -5.23 -4.65
CA THR A 72 -19.07 -3.87 -4.08
C THR A 72 -18.75 -3.82 -2.59
N ARG A 73 -18.77 -4.95 -1.88
CA ARG A 73 -18.51 -4.98 -0.44
C ARG A 73 -18.04 -6.35 0.05
N THR A 74 -17.48 -6.36 1.26
CA THR A 74 -17.14 -7.57 2.01
C THR A 74 -17.56 -7.43 3.46
N GLU A 75 -18.11 -8.49 4.04
CA GLU A 75 -18.52 -8.57 5.44
C GLU A 75 -17.60 -9.58 6.14
N PHE A 76 -17.03 -9.20 7.28
CA PHE A 76 -16.07 -10.03 8.00
C PHE A 76 -16.13 -9.83 9.50
N LEU A 77 -15.77 -10.88 10.24
CA LEU A 77 -15.60 -10.86 11.69
C LEU A 77 -14.12 -10.65 12.02
N ARG A 78 -13.78 -9.50 12.58
CA ARG A 78 -12.43 -9.17 13.04
C ARG A 78 -12.25 -9.58 14.51
N LYS A 79 -11.31 -10.47 14.80
CA LYS A 79 -10.96 -10.89 16.16
C LYS A 79 -9.57 -10.39 16.52
N PHE A 80 -9.45 -9.72 17.66
CA PHE A 80 -8.16 -9.27 18.20
C PHE A 80 -7.68 -10.27 19.25
N TRP A 81 -6.51 -10.89 19.02
CA TRP A 81 -5.97 -11.89 19.93
C TRP A 81 -5.70 -11.32 21.33
N TRP A 82 -5.37 -10.03 21.44
CA TRP A 82 -5.01 -9.37 22.70
C TRP A 82 -6.17 -8.96 23.58
N ALA A 83 -7.32 -8.64 22.98
CA ALA A 83 -8.33 -7.81 23.65
C ALA A 83 -9.64 -8.54 23.94
N ALA A 84 -9.71 -9.86 23.69
CA ALA A 84 -10.96 -10.63 23.65
C ALA A 84 -12.07 -9.94 22.80
N LYS A 85 -11.67 -8.99 21.94
CA LYS A 85 -12.55 -8.07 21.21
C LYS A 85 -12.88 -8.70 19.87
N ARG A 86 -14.16 -8.60 19.50
CA ARG A 86 -14.70 -9.10 18.24
C ARG A 86 -15.56 -8.00 17.63
N LEU A 87 -15.32 -7.68 16.36
CA LEU A 87 -16.07 -6.67 15.63
C LEU A 87 -16.67 -7.29 14.38
N GLN A 88 -17.97 -7.05 14.18
CA GLN A 88 -18.65 -7.41 12.94
C GLN A 88 -18.57 -6.21 12.00
N LEU A 89 -17.80 -6.36 10.93
CA LEU A 89 -17.42 -5.27 10.05
C LEU A 89 -17.94 -5.49 8.62
N GLU A 90 -18.16 -4.38 7.92
CA GLU A 90 -18.43 -4.32 6.49
C GLU A 90 -17.45 -3.35 5.83
N GLY A 91 -16.70 -3.81 4.84
CA GLY A 91 -15.89 -2.99 3.96
C GLY A 91 -16.63 -2.71 2.66
N THR A 92 -16.89 -1.45 2.33
CA THR A 92 -17.43 -1.03 1.03
C THR A 92 -16.27 -0.67 0.11
N PHE A 93 -16.17 -1.34 -1.04
CA PHE A 93 -15.09 -1.14 -2.00
C PHE A 93 -15.23 0.18 -2.74
N LEU A 94 -14.10 0.83 -2.97
CA LEU A 94 -13.98 2.15 -3.58
C LEU A 94 -12.92 2.11 -4.69
N THR A 95 -13.18 2.80 -5.79
CA THR A 95 -12.19 3.03 -6.83
C THR A 95 -11.08 3.95 -6.32
N GLY A 96 -9.84 3.68 -6.76
CA GLY A 96 -8.73 4.59 -6.50
C GLY A 96 -8.94 5.96 -7.14
N SER A 97 -8.27 6.98 -6.60
CA SER A 97 -8.39 8.37 -7.05
C SER A 97 -7.77 8.57 -8.45
N SER A 98 -8.44 8.15 -9.52
CA SER A 98 -8.11 8.57 -10.88
C SER A 98 -9.37 8.69 -11.75
N ARG A 99 -9.29 9.47 -12.83
CA ARG A 99 -10.44 9.91 -13.65
C ARG A 99 -10.86 8.92 -14.76
N HIS A 100 -10.42 7.67 -14.70
CA HIS A 100 -10.66 6.68 -15.75
C HIS A 100 -11.68 5.61 -15.34
N ARG A 101 -12.36 4.99 -16.32
CA ARG A 101 -13.56 4.17 -16.07
C ARG A 101 -13.27 2.69 -15.74
N ASP A 102 -12.03 2.25 -15.91
CA ASP A 102 -11.60 0.86 -15.68
C ASP A 102 -10.60 0.76 -14.53
N ILE A 103 -10.90 1.41 -13.40
CA ILE A 103 -9.98 1.47 -12.25
C ILE A 103 -10.32 0.33 -11.27
N PRO A 104 -9.34 -0.50 -10.89
CA PRO A 104 -9.52 -1.53 -9.88
C PRO A 104 -9.99 -0.91 -8.57
N LEU A 105 -10.82 -1.65 -7.83
CA LEU A 105 -11.30 -1.24 -6.53
C LEU A 105 -10.12 -1.30 -5.55
N SER A 106 -9.28 -0.28 -5.46
CA SER A 106 -8.02 -0.37 -4.71
C SER A 106 -8.15 -0.10 -3.21
N SER A 107 -9.34 0.32 -2.75
CA SER A 107 -9.57 0.68 -1.35
C SER A 107 -10.96 0.33 -0.85
N MET A 108 -11.17 0.45 0.46
CA MET A 108 -12.47 0.29 1.10
C MET A 108 -12.63 1.19 2.32
N ASP A 109 -13.85 1.67 2.55
CA ASP A 109 -14.27 2.20 3.85
C ASP A 109 -14.88 1.06 4.67
N VAL A 110 -14.38 0.88 5.89
CA VAL A 110 -14.79 -0.17 6.83
C VAL A 110 -15.68 0.43 7.91
N HIS A 111 -16.81 -0.21 8.13
CA HIS A 111 -17.80 0.17 9.11
C HIS A 111 -18.16 -0.97 10.05
N GLU A 112 -18.52 -0.64 11.28
CA GLU A 112 -19.06 -1.60 12.24
C GLU A 112 -20.58 -1.73 12.06
N ILE A 113 -21.05 -2.95 11.77
CA ILE A 113 -22.44 -3.22 11.36
C ILE A 113 -23.43 -2.90 12.49
N ASN A 114 -23.07 -3.22 13.74
CA ASN A 114 -23.95 -3.08 14.90
C ASN A 114 -23.67 -1.83 15.75
N ALA A 115 -22.84 -0.91 15.26
CA ALA A 115 -22.50 0.31 15.98
C ALA A 115 -23.57 1.40 15.81
N PRO A 116 -23.77 2.27 16.82
CA PRO A 116 -24.53 3.52 16.67
C PRO A 116 -24.03 4.34 15.47
N SER A 117 -24.92 5.05 14.78
CA SER A 117 -24.60 5.81 13.55
C SER A 117 -23.42 6.77 13.70
N THR A 118 -23.24 7.36 14.89
CA THR A 118 -22.15 8.28 15.23
C THR A 118 -20.77 7.61 15.30
N SER A 119 -20.72 6.29 15.49
CA SER A 119 -19.48 5.50 15.65
C SER A 119 -19.34 4.39 14.62
N LYS A 120 -20.10 4.43 13.52
CA LYS A 120 -20.07 3.38 12.49
C LYS A 120 -18.74 3.31 11.73
N TYR A 121 -18.05 4.43 11.51
CA TYR A 121 -16.78 4.43 10.77
C TYR A 121 -15.67 3.78 11.62
N HIS A 122 -15.01 2.76 11.06
CA HIS A 122 -13.94 2.03 11.72
C HIS A 122 -12.57 2.37 11.14
N SER A 123 -12.41 2.24 9.83
CA SER A 123 -11.16 2.51 9.13
C SER A 123 -11.39 2.75 7.64
N TYR A 124 -10.43 3.41 7.00
CA TYR A 124 -10.19 3.35 5.57
C TYR A 124 -9.01 2.42 5.33
N GLU A 125 -9.11 1.53 4.36
CA GLU A 125 -8.09 0.55 4.05
C GLU A 125 -7.80 0.56 2.54
N ARG A 126 -6.52 0.64 2.14
CA ARG A 126 -6.09 0.62 0.73
C ARG A 126 -5.10 -0.50 0.52
N LEU A 127 -5.29 -1.29 -0.53
CA LEU A 127 -4.35 -2.34 -0.93
C LEU A 127 -3.28 -1.72 -1.83
N PHE A 128 -2.02 -1.87 -1.44
CA PHE A 128 -0.88 -1.31 -2.17
C PHE A 128 -0.10 -2.35 -2.96
N TYR A 129 -0.07 -3.59 -2.50
CA TYR A 129 0.69 -4.63 -3.16
C TYR A 129 0.13 -6.01 -2.84
N THR A 130 0.09 -6.92 -3.81
CA THR A 130 -0.17 -8.34 -3.58
C THR A 130 0.99 -9.22 -4.02
N PHE A 131 1.09 -10.40 -3.40
CA PHE A 131 2.06 -11.43 -3.77
C PHE A 131 1.43 -12.83 -3.67
N ASP A 132 2.05 -13.81 -4.34
CA ASP A 132 1.65 -15.22 -4.32
C ASP A 132 0.15 -15.42 -4.60
N LYS A 133 -0.31 -14.95 -5.77
CA LYS A 133 -1.73 -15.02 -6.17
C LYS A 133 -2.68 -14.42 -5.13
N LYS A 134 -2.32 -13.25 -4.58
CA LYS A 134 -3.10 -12.52 -3.55
C LYS A 134 -3.24 -13.27 -2.22
N ARG A 135 -2.39 -14.26 -1.94
CA ARG A 135 -2.32 -14.89 -0.61
C ARG A 135 -1.64 -14.00 0.42
N CYS A 136 -0.95 -12.97 -0.03
CA CYS A 136 -0.42 -11.93 0.80
C CYS A 136 -0.68 -10.54 0.21
N GLY A 137 -0.97 -9.57 1.09
CA GLY A 137 -1.19 -8.18 0.71
C GLY A 137 -0.57 -7.19 1.70
N VAL A 138 -0.11 -6.06 1.17
CA VAL A 138 0.33 -4.89 1.95
C VAL A 138 -0.74 -3.82 1.88
N PHE A 139 -1.22 -3.40 3.05
CA PHE A 139 -2.32 -2.46 3.20
C PHE A 139 -1.83 -1.18 3.83
N PHE A 140 -2.39 -0.05 3.39
CA PHE A 140 -2.47 1.16 4.18
C PHE A 140 -3.77 1.19 4.98
N VAL A 141 -3.72 1.67 6.21
CA VAL A 141 -4.87 1.75 7.12
C VAL A 141 -4.96 3.13 7.77
N SER A 142 -6.15 3.72 7.82
CA SER A 142 -6.41 4.97 8.53
C SER A 142 -7.70 4.90 9.33
N HIS A 143 -7.62 5.12 10.65
CA HIS A 143 -8.80 5.34 11.50
C HIS A 143 -9.29 6.78 11.47
N GLN A 144 -8.58 7.68 10.78
CA GLN A 144 -9.00 9.06 10.60
C GLN A 144 -9.96 9.17 9.41
N LYS A 145 -11.03 9.96 9.56
CA LYS A 145 -12.01 10.21 8.49
C LYS A 145 -11.43 10.91 7.26
N ASN A 146 -10.39 11.72 7.45
CA ASN A 146 -9.64 12.35 6.36
C ASN A 146 -8.65 11.38 5.68
N ARG A 147 -8.62 10.10 6.07
CA ARG A 147 -7.77 9.03 5.52
C ARG A 147 -6.26 9.31 5.66
N GLY A 148 -5.87 10.17 6.59
CA GLY A 148 -4.47 10.53 6.85
C GLY A 148 -3.73 9.50 7.72
N GLY A 149 -2.41 9.62 7.72
CA GLY A 149 -1.51 8.79 8.53
C GLY A 149 -0.46 8.08 7.70
N ASN A 150 0.32 7.22 8.36
CA ASN A 150 1.35 6.38 7.73
C ASN A 150 1.26 4.97 8.30
N ASN A 151 0.04 4.43 8.40
CA ASN A 151 -0.14 3.12 8.98
C ASN A 151 -0.21 2.03 7.92
N TYR A 152 0.53 0.98 8.15
CA TYR A 152 0.66 -0.12 7.22
C TYR A 152 0.46 -1.46 7.90
N GLU A 153 -0.09 -2.40 7.15
CA GLU A 153 -0.29 -3.77 7.58
C GLU A 153 0.16 -4.75 6.50
N LEU A 154 0.75 -5.86 6.94
CA LEU A 154 0.95 -7.03 6.09
C LEU A 154 -0.05 -8.09 6.52
N ARG A 155 -0.88 -8.53 5.57
CA ARG A 155 -1.94 -9.51 5.80
C ARG A 155 -1.72 -10.74 4.92
N ILE A 156 -1.97 -11.91 5.47
CA ILE A 156 -1.80 -13.20 4.79
C ILE A 156 -3.03 -14.09 4.92
N LYS A 157 -3.29 -14.93 3.93
CA LYS A 157 -4.38 -15.93 3.95
C LYS A 157 -3.95 -17.30 4.47
N ASP A 158 -2.65 -17.59 4.44
CA ASP A 158 -2.08 -18.87 4.87
C ASP A 158 -0.69 -18.66 5.48
N ARG A 159 -0.39 -19.32 6.60
CA ARG A 159 0.92 -19.27 7.25
C ARG A 159 1.96 -20.18 6.58
N GLY A 160 1.55 -21.08 5.70
CA GLY A 160 2.43 -22.10 5.09
C GLY A 160 3.36 -21.60 3.99
N SER A 161 3.12 -20.43 3.38
CA SER A 161 3.98 -19.89 2.32
C SER A 161 4.96 -18.83 2.82
N GLN A 162 6.15 -18.80 2.22
CA GLN A 162 7.13 -17.75 2.44
C GLN A 162 6.66 -16.46 1.74
N HIS A 163 6.14 -15.52 2.52
CA HIS A 163 5.63 -14.23 2.01
C HIS A 163 6.71 -13.16 1.85
N THR A 164 7.89 -13.56 1.37
CA THR A 164 9.08 -12.69 1.28
C THR A 164 8.82 -11.45 0.45
N GLY A 165 8.16 -11.58 -0.71
CA GLY A 165 7.85 -10.45 -1.60
C GLY A 165 6.98 -9.37 -0.93
N CYS A 166 5.95 -9.78 -0.19
CA CYS A 166 5.16 -8.84 0.61
C CYS A 166 5.97 -8.19 1.72
N PHE A 167 6.81 -8.95 2.42
CA PHE A 167 7.57 -8.40 3.54
C PHE A 167 8.59 -7.37 3.06
N GLU A 168 9.23 -7.60 1.93
CA GLU A 168 10.10 -6.63 1.27
C GLU A 168 9.33 -5.37 0.86
N LYS A 169 8.15 -5.52 0.24
CA LYS A 169 7.31 -4.37 -0.11
C LYS A 169 6.77 -3.62 1.09
N PHE A 170 6.37 -4.32 2.16
CA PHE A 170 5.98 -3.73 3.42
C PHE A 170 7.11 -2.85 3.98
N LYS A 171 8.32 -3.39 4.08
CA LYS A 171 9.51 -2.62 4.50
C LYS A 171 9.75 -1.41 3.61
N TRP A 172 9.61 -1.56 2.29
CA TRP A 172 9.77 -0.45 1.34
C TRP A 172 8.78 0.69 1.62
N TYR A 173 7.49 0.38 1.82
CA TYR A 173 6.48 1.39 2.16
C TYR A 173 6.77 2.07 3.51
N LEU A 174 7.19 1.30 4.53
CA LEU A 174 7.58 1.88 5.82
C LEU A 174 8.72 2.89 5.67
N CYS A 175 9.78 2.49 4.97
CA CYS A 175 10.95 3.34 4.76
C CYS A 175 10.63 4.60 3.96
N LYS A 176 9.85 4.45 2.88
CA LYS A 176 9.40 5.56 2.03
C LYS A 176 8.55 6.57 2.80
N SER A 177 7.71 6.11 3.73
CA SER A 177 6.89 6.96 4.59
C SER A 177 7.58 7.45 5.87
N GLY A 178 8.87 7.15 6.06
CA GLY A 178 9.62 7.56 7.25
C GLY A 178 9.24 6.81 8.53
N VAL A 179 8.48 5.73 8.45
CA VAL A 179 8.15 4.87 9.59
C VAL A 179 9.37 4.03 9.95
N ARG A 180 9.73 4.00 11.24
CA ARG A 180 10.95 3.34 11.74
C ARG A 180 10.72 2.12 12.63
N GLU A 181 9.46 1.85 12.96
CA GLU A 181 9.09 0.73 13.82
C GLU A 181 7.80 0.09 13.31
N TYR A 182 7.72 -1.22 13.46
CA TYR A 182 6.50 -1.99 13.27
C TYR A 182 6.47 -3.07 14.34
N GLY A 183 5.32 -3.69 14.54
CA GLY A 183 5.25 -4.87 15.37
C GLY A 183 4.64 -6.07 14.66
N TYR A 184 4.72 -7.18 15.37
CA TYR A 184 4.38 -8.50 14.90
C TYR A 184 3.93 -9.39 16.05
N CYS A 185 3.41 -10.56 15.69
CA CYS A 185 2.82 -11.52 16.61
C CYS A 185 3.76 -12.68 16.90
N ILE A 186 4.02 -12.94 18.19
CA ILE A 186 4.57 -14.22 18.63
C ILE A 186 3.56 -14.87 19.56
N LYS A 187 2.87 -15.92 19.08
CA LYS A 187 1.80 -16.61 19.82
C LYS A 187 0.74 -15.62 20.30
N THR A 188 0.72 -15.37 21.61
CA THR A 188 -0.10 -14.42 22.33
C THR A 188 0.75 -13.31 22.98
N SER A 189 1.81 -12.82 22.32
CA SER A 189 2.37 -11.49 22.62
C SER A 189 2.62 -10.63 21.38
N TRP A 190 2.36 -9.33 21.51
CA TRP A 190 2.78 -8.30 20.56
C TRP A 190 4.23 -7.93 20.85
N LYS A 191 5.03 -7.83 19.80
CA LYS A 191 6.41 -7.38 19.86
C LYS A 191 6.63 -6.29 18.83
N THR A 192 7.44 -5.30 19.15
CA THR A 192 7.89 -4.28 18.21
C THR A 192 9.32 -4.57 17.77
N THR A 193 9.67 -4.09 16.60
CA THR A 193 11.03 -4.13 16.07
C THR A 193 11.30 -2.89 15.22
N LYS A 194 12.56 -2.50 15.16
CA LYS A 194 13.02 -1.40 14.31
C LYS A 194 13.23 -1.90 12.89
N ILE A 195 12.94 -1.03 11.93
CA ILE A 195 13.27 -1.28 10.53
C ILE A 195 14.59 -0.62 10.17
N ASP A 196 15.48 -1.39 9.53
CA ASP A 196 16.63 -0.82 8.86
C ASP A 196 16.26 -0.47 7.42
N CYS A 197 16.40 0.81 7.08
CA CYS A 197 16.11 1.35 5.75
C CYS A 197 17.38 1.49 4.89
N LYS A 198 18.55 1.10 5.39
CA LYS A 198 19.77 1.08 4.58
C LYS A 198 19.59 0.12 3.40
N GLY A 199 19.84 0.62 2.19
CA GLY A 199 19.77 -0.18 0.96
C GLY A 199 18.37 -0.35 0.37
N ILE A 200 17.32 0.17 1.02
CA ILE A 200 15.96 0.21 0.46
C ILE A 200 15.83 1.52 -0.34
N ARG A 201 15.98 1.42 -1.67
CA ARG A 201 15.80 2.53 -2.61
C ARG A 201 14.44 2.44 -3.30
#